data_AF-A0A3B3ZKV6-F1
#
_entry.id   AF-A0A3B3ZKV6-F1
#
_cell.length_a   1.000
_cell.length_b   1.000
_cell.length_c   1.000
_cell.angle_alpha   90.00
_cell.angle_beta   90.00
_cell.angle_gamma   90.00
#
_symmetry.space_group_name_H-M   'P 1'
#
loop_
_entity.id
_entity.type
_entity.pdbx_description
1 polymer ?
#
loop_
_entity_poly.entity_id
_entity_poly.type
_entity_poly.pdbx_seq_one_letter_code
_entity_poly.pdbx_strand_id
1 'polypeptide(L)'
;MVKYFCSYTDIRSTWDQVVLAFWQRYPNPFSTHVLTEDVVYREVTADDRLLSRRLLMKTNRLPRWAERFFPLGMSRSVYIVEDSIVDPVNRSLTTYTWNLNHTTLMSVEERCIFVDSEEQPTATQLKREAWISSSIYGFSRPIQEFGLARFKSNQGKAMKGLEYALSNLQGETPQWLLRGSVKEVSGKAKEAAKTLATAASPQQKPQQYV
;
A
#
# COMPACT_ATOMS: atom_id res chain seq x y z
N MET A 1 -15.74 -5.28 20.24
CA MET A 1 -16.17 -6.34 19.28
C MET A 1 -15.29 -6.24 18.05
N VAL A 2 -14.68 -7.34 17.62
CA VAL A 2 -13.73 -7.40 16.49
C VAL A 2 -14.38 -8.20 15.36
N LYS A 3 -14.21 -7.76 14.12
CA LYS A 3 -14.68 -8.47 12.93
C LYS A 3 -13.50 -9.22 12.29
N TYR A 4 -13.63 -10.53 12.22
CA TYR A 4 -12.63 -11.42 11.63
C TYR A 4 -12.96 -11.73 10.16
N PHE A 5 -11.94 -11.79 9.32
CA PHE A 5 -12.02 -12.22 7.93
C PHE A 5 -10.85 -13.15 7.61
N CYS A 6 -11.11 -14.19 6.81
CA CYS A 6 -10.09 -15.10 6.32
C CYS A 6 -10.38 -15.45 4.86
N SER A 7 -9.33 -15.57 4.06
CA SER A 7 -9.39 -16.00 2.67
C SER A 7 -8.13 -16.76 2.27
N TYR A 8 -8.29 -17.70 1.35
CA TYR A 8 -7.21 -18.43 0.69
C TYR A 8 -7.17 -18.04 -0.79
N THR A 9 -5.99 -17.98 -1.38
CA THR A 9 -5.80 -17.65 -2.79
C THR A 9 -4.53 -18.31 -3.30
N ASP A 10 -4.60 -18.95 -4.46
CA ASP A 10 -3.42 -19.53 -5.10
C ASP A 10 -2.84 -18.54 -6.11
N ILE A 11 -1.55 -18.27 -5.97
CA ILE A 11 -0.79 -17.45 -6.91
C ILE A 11 -0.06 -18.40 -7.85
N ARG A 12 -0.26 -18.25 -9.16
CA ARG A 12 0.38 -19.08 -10.20
C ARG A 12 1.82 -18.66 -10.46
N SER A 13 2.64 -18.67 -9.42
CA SER A 13 4.07 -18.40 -9.46
C SER A 13 4.74 -19.10 -8.28
N THR A 14 6.01 -19.45 -8.46
CA THR A 14 6.83 -20.07 -7.41
C THR A 14 7.00 -19.14 -6.22
N TRP A 15 7.19 -19.69 -5.02
CA TRP A 15 7.36 -18.88 -3.81
C TRP A 15 8.52 -17.89 -3.92
N ASP A 16 9.64 -18.29 -4.52
CA ASP A 16 10.79 -17.41 -4.72
C ASP A 16 10.42 -16.15 -5.54
N GLN A 17 9.67 -16.35 -6.63
CA GLN A 17 9.18 -15.25 -7.46
C GLN A 17 8.20 -14.36 -6.70
N VAL A 18 7.31 -14.96 -5.90
CA VAL A 18 6.35 -14.21 -5.08
C VAL A 18 7.05 -13.37 -4.02
N VAL A 19 8.05 -13.91 -3.33
CA VAL A 19 8.85 -13.16 -2.35
C VAL A 19 9.60 -12.02 -3.01
N LEU A 20 10.24 -12.25 -4.17
CA LEU A 20 10.90 -11.18 -4.92
C LEU A 20 9.91 -10.08 -5.35
N ALA A 21 8.76 -10.47 -5.89
CA ALA A 21 7.71 -9.55 -6.31
C ALA A 21 7.13 -8.77 -5.11
N PHE A 22 7.04 -9.39 -3.94
CA PHE A 22 6.52 -8.76 -2.72
C PHE A 22 7.36 -7.54 -2.29
N TRP A 23 8.67 -7.59 -2.45
CA TRP A 23 9.57 -6.47 -2.16
C TRP A 23 9.55 -5.39 -3.23
N GLN A 24 9.11 -5.72 -4.45
CA GLN A 24 9.05 -4.80 -5.60
C GLN A 24 7.62 -4.41 -6.00
N ARG A 25 6.64 -4.73 -5.15
CA ARG A 25 5.22 -4.52 -5.49
C ARG A 25 4.87 -3.04 -5.61
N TYR A 26 5.67 -2.13 -5.07
CA TYR A 26 5.48 -0.69 -5.25
C TYR A 26 6.66 -0.08 -6.01
N PRO A 27 6.41 0.94 -6.85
CA PRO A 27 5.08 1.45 -7.23
C PRO A 27 4.36 0.53 -8.23
N ASN A 28 3.01 0.53 -8.22
CA ASN A 28 2.20 -0.15 -9.23
C ASN A 28 0.91 0.64 -9.58
N PRO A 29 0.32 0.44 -10.78
CA PRO A 29 -0.88 1.18 -11.22
C PRO A 29 -2.13 0.98 -10.35
N PHE A 30 -2.20 -0.12 -9.60
CA PHE A 30 -3.36 -0.47 -8.77
C PHE A 30 -3.29 0.14 -7.35
N SER A 31 -2.12 0.69 -6.98
CA SER A 31 -1.80 1.15 -5.63
C SER A 31 -1.28 2.59 -5.59
N THR A 32 -1.80 3.46 -6.45
CA THR A 32 -1.43 4.89 -6.53
C THR A 32 -1.64 5.70 -5.24
N HIS A 33 -2.34 5.12 -4.26
CA HIS A 33 -2.59 5.72 -2.96
C HIS A 33 -1.43 5.52 -1.99
N VAL A 34 -0.52 4.58 -2.25
CA VAL A 34 0.73 4.40 -1.48
C VAL A 34 1.72 5.45 -1.97
N LEU A 35 2.17 6.31 -1.05
CA LEU A 35 3.02 7.46 -1.35
C LEU A 35 4.49 7.17 -1.09
N THR A 36 4.79 6.53 0.05
CA THR A 36 6.14 6.18 0.46
C THR A 36 6.17 4.79 1.06
N GLU A 37 7.34 4.16 0.94
CA GLU A 37 7.68 2.87 1.51
C GLU A 37 9.13 2.94 1.96
N ASP A 38 9.36 2.75 3.25
CA ASP A 38 10.66 2.88 3.87
C ASP A 38 10.96 1.63 4.70
N VAL A 39 12.17 1.07 4.59
CA VAL A 39 12.63 -0.01 5.47
C VAL A 39 13.22 0.64 6.72
N VAL A 40 12.56 0.45 7.86
CA VAL A 40 13.00 1.03 9.15
C VAL A 40 13.86 0.07 9.95
N TYR A 41 13.75 -1.24 9.67
CA TYR A 41 14.54 -2.27 10.31
C TYR A 41 14.69 -3.47 9.39
N ARG A 42 15.87 -4.09 9.41
CA ARG A 42 16.14 -5.36 8.72
C ARG A 42 17.29 -6.07 9.38
N GLU A 43 17.11 -7.35 9.68
CA GLU A 43 18.16 -8.23 10.20
C GLU A 43 17.99 -9.64 9.66
N VAL A 44 19.10 -10.38 9.62
CA VAL A 44 19.09 -11.84 9.47
C VAL A 44 19.37 -12.42 10.84
N THR A 45 18.48 -13.27 11.31
CA THR A 45 18.57 -13.90 12.63
C THR A 45 19.55 -15.07 12.62
N ALA A 46 19.91 -15.57 13.81
CA ALA A 46 20.79 -16.73 13.95
C ALA A 46 20.20 -18.04 13.39
N ASP A 47 18.87 -18.11 13.21
CA ASP A 47 18.15 -19.20 12.56
C ASP A 47 17.89 -18.96 11.06
N ASP A 48 18.70 -18.11 10.41
CA ASP A 48 18.67 -17.81 8.97
C ASP A 48 17.32 -17.25 8.45
N ARG A 49 16.59 -16.53 9.30
CA ARG A 49 15.36 -15.83 8.90
C ARG A 49 15.63 -14.36 8.66
N LEU A 50 15.00 -13.81 7.61
CA LEU A 50 15.04 -12.37 7.35
C LEU A 50 13.86 -11.71 8.05
N LEU A 51 14.16 -10.92 9.08
CA LEU A 51 13.18 -10.03 9.71
C LEU A 51 13.26 -8.66 9.04
N SER A 52 12.12 -8.06 8.77
CA SER A 52 12.05 -6.73 8.19
C SER A 52 10.83 -5.98 8.70
N ARG A 53 11.03 -4.71 9.07
CA ARG A 53 9.96 -3.76 9.35
C ARG A 53 9.98 -2.67 8.29
N ARG A 54 8.84 -2.45 7.64
CA ARG A 54 8.59 -1.36 6.71
C ARG A 54 7.58 -0.39 7.27
N LEU A 55 7.76 0.89 6.96
CA LEU A 55 6.79 1.95 7.19
C LEU A 55 6.25 2.40 5.85
N LEU A 56 4.93 2.32 5.68
CA LEU A 56 4.26 2.77 4.48
C LEU A 56 3.37 3.97 4.81
N MET A 57 3.41 4.99 3.96
CA MET A 57 2.46 6.09 4.01
C MET A 57 1.47 5.95 2.86
N LYS A 58 0.17 5.97 3.16
CA LYS A 58 -0.89 6.00 2.13
C LYS A 58 -1.87 7.14 2.32
N THR A 59 -2.46 7.58 1.23
CA THR A 59 -3.63 8.47 1.27
C THR A 59 -4.88 7.69 1.61
N ASN A 60 -5.69 8.22 2.53
CA ASN A 60 -6.96 7.65 2.91
C ASN A 60 -8.07 8.66 2.69
N ARG A 61 -8.95 8.37 1.71
CA ARG A 61 -10.23 9.06 1.60
C ARG A 61 -11.16 8.54 2.68
N LEU A 62 -11.66 9.45 3.51
CA LEU A 62 -12.69 9.14 4.49
C LEU A 62 -14.01 8.85 3.78
N PRO A 63 -14.88 7.98 4.33
CA PRO A 63 -16.26 7.93 3.90
C PRO A 63 -16.92 9.31 4.03
N ARG A 64 -17.82 9.68 3.11
CA ARG A 64 -18.55 10.96 3.16
C ARG A 64 -19.29 11.18 4.49
N TRP A 65 -19.83 10.12 5.10
CA TRP A 65 -20.46 10.22 6.42
C TRP A 65 -19.43 10.61 7.50
N ALA A 66 -18.22 10.08 7.42
CA ALA A 66 -17.15 10.32 8.39
C ALA A 66 -16.59 11.74 8.26
N GLU A 67 -16.50 12.29 7.05
CA GLU A 67 -16.07 13.68 6.80
C GLU A 67 -16.91 14.71 7.58
N ARG A 68 -18.17 14.39 7.92
CA ARG A 68 -19.05 15.28 8.69
C ARG A 68 -18.80 15.23 10.21
N PHE A 69 -18.21 14.15 10.71
CA PHE A 69 -17.93 13.95 12.14
C PHE A 69 -16.47 14.19 12.50
N PHE A 70 -15.56 14.08 11.54
CA PHE A 70 -14.12 14.27 11.77
C PHE A 70 -13.68 15.71 11.46
N PRO A 71 -12.76 16.28 12.25
CA PRO A 71 -12.27 17.64 12.04
C PRO A 71 -11.66 17.83 10.64
N LEU A 72 -11.94 18.97 10.01
CA LEU A 72 -11.43 19.38 8.69
C LEU A 72 -9.88 19.38 8.58
N GLY A 73 -9.16 19.37 9.71
CA GLY A 73 -7.70 19.33 9.78
C GLY A 73 -7.07 17.95 10.00
N MET A 74 -7.87 16.87 10.03
CA MET A 74 -7.32 15.53 10.21
C MET A 74 -6.44 15.13 9.00
N SER A 75 -5.20 14.74 9.28
CA SER A 75 -4.28 14.28 8.23
C SER A 75 -4.89 13.13 7.44
N ARG A 76 -4.96 13.30 6.12
CA ARG A 76 -5.43 12.27 5.18
C ARG A 76 -4.40 11.15 4.97
N SER A 77 -3.21 11.30 5.54
CA SER A 77 -2.17 10.27 5.50
C SER A 77 -2.42 9.23 6.59
N VAL A 78 -2.34 7.97 6.20
CA VAL A 78 -2.33 6.81 7.09
C VAL A 78 -0.95 6.21 7.05
N TYR A 79 -0.37 6.03 8.23
CA TYR A 79 0.88 5.30 8.41
C TYR A 79 0.58 3.85 8.73
N ILE A 80 1.31 2.95 8.09
CA ILE A 80 1.15 1.51 8.22
C ILE A 80 2.52 0.93 8.54
N VAL A 81 2.58 0.12 9.58
CA VAL A 81 3.74 -0.74 9.81
C VAL A 81 3.46 -2.08 9.18
N GLU A 82 4.47 -2.60 8.49
CA GLU A 82 4.50 -3.96 8.01
C GLU A 82 5.74 -4.67 8.58
N ASP A 83 5.50 -5.65 9.44
CA ASP A 83 6.50 -6.61 9.84
C ASP A 83 6.46 -7.82 8.92
N SER A 84 7.62 -8.38 8.64
CA SER A 84 7.74 -9.52 7.75
C SER A 84 8.87 -10.44 8.20
N ILE A 85 8.62 -11.73 8.03
CA ILE A 85 9.52 -12.83 8.37
C ILE A 85 9.62 -13.71 7.12
N VAL A 86 10.80 -13.80 6.53
CA VAL A 86 11.09 -14.76 5.47
C VAL A 86 11.87 -15.91 6.09
N ASP A 87 11.33 -17.12 5.96
CA ASP A 87 11.99 -18.36 6.33
C ASP A 87 12.34 -19.13 5.04
N PRO A 88 13.60 -19.10 4.60
CA PRO A 88 14.02 -19.74 3.36
C PRO A 88 14.04 -21.27 3.45
N VAL A 89 14.18 -21.83 4.66
CA VAL A 89 14.19 -23.30 4.89
C VAL A 89 12.79 -23.86 4.72
N ASN A 90 11.80 -23.23 5.36
CA ASN A 90 10.40 -23.63 5.27
C ASN A 90 9.67 -23.01 4.08
N ARG A 91 10.38 -22.24 3.23
CA ARG A 91 9.84 -21.54 2.05
C ARG A 91 8.54 -20.82 2.39
N SER A 92 8.61 -19.98 3.42
CA SER A 92 7.47 -19.22 3.91
C SER A 92 7.79 -17.73 4.08
N LEU A 93 6.84 -16.88 3.72
CA LEU A 93 6.85 -15.46 4.01
C LEU A 93 5.61 -15.15 4.84
N THR A 94 5.81 -14.67 6.07
CA THR A 94 4.73 -14.21 6.94
C THR A 94 4.81 -12.72 7.11
N THR A 95 3.70 -12.01 6.94
CA THR A 95 3.63 -10.57 7.07
C THR A 95 2.53 -10.17 8.03
N TYR A 96 2.80 -9.17 8.86
CA TYR A 96 1.86 -8.54 9.77
C TYR A 96 1.78 -7.06 9.46
N THR A 97 0.59 -6.57 9.18
CA THR A 97 0.37 -5.20 8.73
C THR A 97 -0.69 -4.53 9.58
N TRP A 98 -0.42 -3.33 10.11
CA TRP A 98 -1.40 -2.57 10.88
C TRP A 98 -1.23 -1.07 10.73
N ASN A 99 -2.33 -0.32 10.91
CA ASN A 99 -2.27 1.15 10.88
C ASN A 99 -1.83 1.73 12.23
N LEU A 100 -0.89 2.68 12.20
CA LEU A 100 -0.40 3.36 13.40
C LEU A 100 -1.33 4.48 13.87
N ASN A 101 -1.88 5.24 12.93
CA ASN A 101 -2.79 6.35 13.22
C ASN A 101 -4.24 6.02 12.83
N HIS A 102 -5.17 6.84 13.31
CA HIS A 102 -6.63 6.67 13.11
C HIS A 102 -7.23 5.40 13.71
N THR A 103 -6.54 4.76 14.66
CA THR A 103 -6.97 3.52 15.34
C THR A 103 -8.26 3.68 16.15
N THR A 104 -8.52 4.88 16.69
CA THR A 104 -9.80 5.20 17.37
C THR A 104 -10.99 5.02 16.43
N LEU A 105 -10.85 5.46 15.17
CA LEU A 105 -11.88 5.27 14.16
C LEU A 105 -11.93 3.81 13.72
N MET A 106 -10.81 3.27 13.27
CA MET A 106 -10.73 1.90 12.79
C MET A 106 -9.29 1.38 12.92
N SER A 107 -9.12 0.27 13.63
CA SER A 107 -7.89 -0.52 13.59
C SER A 107 -8.10 -1.66 12.60
N VAL A 108 -7.13 -1.85 11.70
CA VAL A 108 -7.08 -2.96 10.77
C VAL A 108 -5.73 -3.63 10.95
N GLU A 109 -5.78 -4.87 11.41
CA GLU A 109 -4.62 -5.75 11.51
C GLU A 109 -4.79 -6.83 10.44
N GLU A 110 -3.77 -7.05 9.62
CA GLU A 110 -3.74 -8.05 8.57
C GLU A 110 -2.55 -8.99 8.79
N ARG A 111 -2.80 -10.29 8.67
CA ARG A 111 -1.76 -11.31 8.58
C ARG A 111 -1.84 -11.99 7.23
N CYS A 112 -0.74 -12.03 6.49
CA CYS A 112 -0.62 -12.86 5.29
C CYS A 112 0.48 -13.90 5.50
N ILE A 113 0.21 -15.12 5.04
CA ILE A 113 1.16 -16.22 5.06
C ILE A 113 1.23 -16.75 3.63
N PHE A 114 2.40 -16.64 3.02
CA PHE A 114 2.74 -17.18 1.71
C PHE A 114 3.59 -18.42 1.92
N VAL A 115 3.14 -19.56 1.38
CA VAL A 115 3.84 -20.85 1.47
C VAL A 115 3.76 -21.51 0.10
N ASP A 116 4.73 -22.35 -0.26
CA ASP A 116 4.59 -23.22 -1.42
C ASP A 116 3.30 -24.05 -1.36
N SER A 117 2.68 -24.25 -2.52
CA SER A 117 1.54 -25.15 -2.63
C SER A 117 1.99 -26.60 -2.67
N GLU A 118 1.48 -27.41 -1.73
CA GLU A 118 1.70 -28.86 -1.72
C GLU A 118 1.09 -29.54 -2.96
N GLU A 119 -0.02 -29.01 -3.47
CA GLU A 119 -0.74 -29.58 -4.62
C GLU A 119 -0.13 -29.19 -5.97
N GLN A 120 0.50 -28.01 -6.05
CA GLN A 120 1.02 -27.44 -7.29
C GLN A 120 2.40 -26.82 -7.06
N PRO A 121 3.50 -27.51 -7.43
CA PRO A 121 4.86 -27.04 -7.19
C PRO A 121 5.21 -25.68 -7.83
N THR A 122 4.41 -25.22 -8.79
CA THR A 122 4.58 -23.94 -9.48
C THR A 122 3.69 -22.83 -8.93
N ALA A 123 2.97 -23.08 -7.84
CA ALA A 123 2.05 -22.14 -7.21
C ALA A 123 2.40 -21.87 -5.75
N THR A 124 2.08 -20.67 -5.29
CA THR A 124 2.21 -20.24 -3.90
C THR A 124 0.82 -20.08 -3.29
N GLN A 125 0.55 -20.74 -2.18
CA GLN A 125 -0.67 -20.54 -1.41
C GLN A 125 -0.54 -19.30 -0.54
N LEU A 126 -1.54 -18.44 -0.62
CA LEU A 126 -1.68 -17.25 0.22
C LEU A 126 -2.87 -17.42 1.14
N LYS A 127 -2.59 -17.54 2.45
CA LYS A 127 -3.58 -17.39 3.50
C LYS A 127 -3.57 -15.95 4.00
N ARG A 128 -4.71 -15.27 3.94
CA ARG A 128 -4.87 -13.89 4.43
C ARG A 128 -5.95 -13.84 5.51
N GLU A 129 -5.59 -13.26 6.64
CA GLU A 129 -6.46 -13.03 7.79
C GLU A 129 -6.48 -11.54 8.13
N ALA A 130 -7.63 -11.05 8.58
CA ALA A 130 -7.77 -9.67 9.01
C ALA A 130 -8.68 -9.54 10.23
N TRP A 131 -8.30 -8.62 11.12
CA TRP A 131 -9.05 -8.22 12.30
C TRP A 131 -9.35 -6.73 12.21
N ILE A 132 -10.64 -6.42 12.17
CA ILE A 132 -11.13 -5.04 12.03
C ILE A 132 -11.88 -4.67 13.29
N SER A 133 -11.41 -3.63 13.97
CA SER A 133 -12.02 -3.12 15.19
C SER A 133 -12.24 -1.61 15.12
N SER A 134 -13.13 -1.10 15.96
CA SER A 134 -13.43 0.33 16.06
C SER A 134 -13.78 0.65 17.50
N SER A 135 -13.23 1.75 18.01
CA SER A 135 -13.45 2.23 19.38
C SER A 135 -14.58 3.25 19.48
N ILE A 136 -15.29 3.54 18.37
CA ILE A 136 -16.40 4.48 18.37
C ILE A 136 -17.66 3.82 18.93
N TYR A 137 -18.07 4.27 20.11
CA TYR A 137 -19.29 3.83 20.76
C TYR A 137 -20.53 4.14 19.89
N GLY A 138 -21.48 3.22 19.80
CA GLY A 138 -22.72 3.36 19.01
C GLY A 138 -22.58 3.16 17.50
N PHE A 139 -21.38 3.34 16.92
CA PHE A 139 -21.15 3.21 15.47
C PHE A 139 -20.17 2.08 15.08
N SER A 140 -19.73 1.26 16.05
CA SER A 140 -18.73 0.22 15.81
C SER A 140 -19.13 -0.77 14.70
N ARG A 141 -20.39 -1.21 14.65
CA ARG A 141 -20.88 -2.18 13.65
C ARG A 141 -20.88 -1.63 12.21
N PRO A 142 -21.50 -0.47 11.89
CA PRO A 142 -21.41 0.14 10.56
C PRO A 142 -19.98 0.39 10.10
N ILE A 143 -19.10 0.83 11.01
CA ILE A 143 -17.70 1.11 10.70
C ILE A 143 -16.96 -0.19 10.35
N GLN A 144 -17.20 -1.27 11.08
CA GLN A 144 -16.61 -2.57 10.81
C GLN A 144 -17.09 -3.16 9.48
N GLU A 145 -18.36 -2.97 9.13
CA GLU A 145 -18.89 -3.38 7.83
C GLU A 145 -18.27 -2.61 6.67
N PHE A 146 -18.18 -1.28 6.82
CA PHE A 146 -17.47 -0.44 5.87
C PHE A 146 -16.00 -0.86 5.75
N GLY A 147 -15.33 -1.08 6.88
CA GLY A 147 -13.94 -1.54 6.95
C GLY A 147 -13.73 -2.85 6.21
N LEU A 148 -14.61 -3.84 6.43
CA LEU A 148 -14.54 -5.13 5.77
C LEU A 148 -14.78 -5.02 4.25
N ALA A 149 -15.77 -4.25 3.82
CA ALA A 149 -16.04 -4.03 2.40
C ALA A 149 -14.84 -3.38 1.71
N ARG A 150 -14.24 -2.39 2.37
CA ARG A 150 -13.02 -1.72 1.89
C ARG A 150 -11.82 -2.66 1.87
N PHE A 151 -11.65 -3.49 2.89
CA PHE A 151 -10.58 -4.48 2.96
C PHE A 151 -10.65 -5.45 1.78
N LYS A 152 -11.82 -6.03 1.50
CA LYS A 152 -12.03 -6.92 0.34
C LYS A 152 -11.70 -6.24 -0.99
N SER A 153 -12.08 -4.97 -1.17
CA SER A 153 -11.73 -4.21 -2.38
C SER A 153 -10.21 -3.97 -2.49
N ASN A 154 -9.55 -3.68 -1.36
CA ASN A 154 -8.11 -3.47 -1.33
C ASN A 154 -7.32 -4.77 -1.58
N GLN A 155 -7.81 -5.91 -1.10
CA GLN A 155 -7.23 -7.23 -1.37
C GLN A 155 -7.14 -7.47 -2.88
N GLY A 156 -8.21 -7.22 -3.64
CA GLY A 156 -8.18 -7.36 -5.09
C GLY A 156 -7.15 -6.46 -5.78
N LYS A 157 -6.92 -5.24 -5.26
CA LYS A 157 -5.89 -4.33 -5.78
C LYS A 157 -4.48 -4.79 -5.40
N ALA A 158 -4.30 -5.30 -4.19
CA ALA A 158 -3.02 -5.83 -3.72
C ALA A 158 -2.59 -7.03 -4.56
N MET A 159 -3.51 -7.95 -4.87
CA MET A 159 -3.23 -9.09 -5.76
C MET A 159 -2.82 -8.63 -7.16
N LYS A 160 -3.56 -7.70 -7.78
CA LYS A 160 -3.20 -7.12 -9.08
C LYS A 160 -1.84 -6.41 -9.07
N GLY A 161 -1.52 -5.72 -7.98
CA GLY A 161 -0.21 -5.08 -7.79
C GLY A 161 0.93 -6.09 -7.68
N LEU A 162 0.70 -7.22 -7.01
CA LEU A 162 1.66 -8.32 -6.92
C LEU A 162 1.85 -9.03 -8.26
N GLU A 163 0.76 -9.34 -8.98
CA GLU A 163 0.80 -9.90 -10.34
C GLU A 163 1.53 -8.97 -11.32
N TYR A 164 1.32 -7.65 -11.19
CA TYR A 164 2.08 -6.65 -11.94
C TYR A 164 3.59 -6.71 -11.65
N ALA A 165 3.99 -6.87 -10.39
CA ALA A 165 5.40 -7.03 -10.05
C ALA A 165 5.97 -8.37 -10.54
N LEU A 166 5.19 -9.46 -10.50
CA LEU A 166 5.58 -10.77 -11.03
C LEU A 166 5.84 -10.72 -12.55
N SER A 167 4.90 -10.14 -13.31
CA SER A 167 5.08 -9.95 -14.76
C SER A 167 6.29 -9.07 -15.10
N ASN A 168 6.61 -8.06 -14.28
CA ASN A 168 7.84 -7.27 -14.45
C ASN A 168 9.10 -8.10 -14.25
N LEU A 169 9.12 -8.99 -13.25
CA LEU A 169 10.26 -9.87 -12.98
C LEU A 169 10.46 -10.91 -14.08
N GLN A 170 9.39 -11.36 -14.73
CA GLN A 170 9.41 -12.31 -15.83
C GLN A 170 9.79 -11.66 -17.17
N GLY A 171 9.94 -10.34 -17.22
CA GLY A 171 10.25 -9.60 -18.45
C GLY A 171 9.08 -9.52 -19.43
N GLU A 172 7.86 -9.82 -18.99
CA GLU A 172 6.65 -9.82 -19.83
C GLU A 172 6.07 -8.42 -20.03
N THR A 173 6.50 -7.41 -19.26
CA THR A 173 5.98 -6.05 -19.41
C THR A 173 6.65 -5.29 -20.56
N PRO A 174 5.85 -4.74 -21.50
CA PRO A 174 6.36 -3.84 -22.51
C PRO A 174 6.97 -2.58 -21.89
N GLN A 175 8.24 -2.31 -22.20
CA GLN A 175 9.02 -1.15 -21.72
C GLN A 175 8.35 0.23 -21.95
N TRP A 176 7.31 0.33 -22.80
CA TRP A 176 6.63 1.59 -23.11
C TRP A 176 5.72 2.11 -21.98
N LEU A 177 5.23 1.24 -21.07
CA LEU A 177 4.42 1.66 -19.92
C LEU A 177 5.25 2.42 -18.87
N LEU A 178 6.50 1.99 -18.66
CA LEU A 178 7.45 2.67 -17.76
C LEU A 178 7.85 4.05 -18.29
N ARG A 179 8.03 4.18 -19.61
CA ARG A 179 8.42 5.45 -20.25
C ARG A 179 7.26 6.48 -20.29
N GLY A 180 6.02 6.01 -20.32
CA GLY A 180 4.83 6.87 -20.28
C GLY A 180 4.70 7.64 -18.96
N SER A 181 4.83 6.95 -17.83
CA SER A 181 4.70 7.56 -16.50
C SER A 181 5.80 8.59 -16.21
N VAL A 182 7.06 8.30 -16.58
CA VAL A 182 8.18 9.24 -16.40
C VAL A 182 8.05 10.47 -17.28
N LYS A 183 7.61 10.32 -18.54
CA LYS A 183 7.36 11.46 -19.45
C LYS A 183 6.21 12.33 -18.98
N GLU A 184 5.14 11.73 -18.46
CA GLU A 184 3.97 12.46 -17.99
C GLU A 184 4.26 13.24 -16.70
N VAL A 185 5.01 12.64 -15.77
CA VAL A 185 5.48 13.31 -14.54
C VAL A 185 6.48 14.43 -14.86
N SER A 186 7.41 14.19 -15.80
CA SER A 186 8.34 15.22 -16.28
C SER A 186 7.64 16.38 -16.99
N GLY A 187 6.59 16.08 -17.78
CA GLY A 187 5.76 17.07 -18.44
C GLY A 187 5.03 17.97 -17.46
N LYS A 188 4.34 17.37 -16.47
CA LYS A 188 3.61 18.11 -15.42
C LYS A 188 4.55 18.95 -14.55
N ALA A 189 5.76 18.46 -14.24
CA ALA A 189 6.75 19.21 -13.50
C ALA A 189 7.28 20.44 -14.28
N LYS A 190 7.53 20.28 -15.59
CA LYS A 190 7.94 21.40 -16.46
C LYS A 190 6.83 22.45 -16.62
N GLU A 191 5.59 22.00 -16.72
CA GLU A 191 4.45 22.91 -16.87
C GLU A 191 4.21 23.70 -15.58
N ALA A 192 4.27 23.05 -14.42
CA ALA A 192 4.18 23.70 -13.11
C ALA A 192 5.32 24.70 -12.86
N ALA A 193 6.56 24.36 -13.24
CA ALA A 193 7.69 25.28 -13.16
C ALA A 193 7.52 26.51 -14.06
N LYS A 194 6.94 26.33 -15.26
CA LYS A 194 6.61 27.44 -16.16
C LYS A 194 5.50 28.32 -15.60
N THR A 195 4.49 27.75 -14.94
CA THR A 195 3.42 28.54 -14.30
C THR A 195 3.96 29.36 -13.13
N LEU A 196 4.85 28.79 -12.31
CA LEU A 196 5.49 29.48 -11.20
C LEU A 196 6.40 30.63 -11.66
N ALA A 197 7.17 30.41 -12.74
CA ALA A 197 8.03 31.44 -13.32
C ALA A 197 7.23 32.60 -13.93
N THR A 198 6.07 32.32 -14.52
CA THR A 198 5.19 33.37 -15.08
C THR A 198 4.54 34.22 -13.97
N ALA A 199 4.19 33.59 -12.84
CA ALA A 199 3.62 34.27 -11.67
C ALA A 199 4.63 35.15 -10.90
N ALA A 200 5.94 34.96 -11.11
CA ALA A 200 7.01 35.69 -10.44
C ALA A 200 7.53 36.93 -11.21
N SER A 201 6.85 37.33 -12.29
CA SER A 201 7.25 38.52 -13.06
C SER A 201 6.97 39.82 -12.27
N PRO A 202 7.93 40.75 -12.15
CA PRO A 202 7.78 41.95 -11.33
C PRO A 202 6.76 42.94 -11.91
N GLN A 203 5.84 43.42 -11.05
CA GLN A 203 4.86 44.46 -11.37
C GLN A 203 5.55 45.77 -11.78
N GLN A 204 5.15 46.34 -12.93
CA GLN A 204 5.59 47.65 -13.40
C GLN A 204 5.21 48.75 -12.39
N LYS A 205 6.18 49.57 -11.98
CA LYS A 205 5.97 50.74 -11.13
C LYS A 205 5.08 51.78 -11.83
N PRO A 206 4.16 52.46 -11.11
CA PRO A 206 3.31 53.48 -11.71
C PRO A 206 4.11 54.75 -12.05
N GLN A 207 3.84 55.33 -13.22
CA GLN A 207 4.35 56.63 -13.66
C GLN A 207 3.80 57.76 -12.77
N GLN A 208 4.69 58.53 -12.15
CA GLN A 208 4.37 59.81 -11.53
C GLN A 208 4.23 60.88 -12.63
N TYR A 209 3.09 61.56 -12.67
CA TYR A 209 2.91 62.80 -13.43
C TYR A 209 3.31 64.00 -12.56
N VAL A 210 4.00 64.96 -13.18
CA VAL A 210 4.22 66.33 -12.67
C VAL A 210 3.18 67.24 -13.30
#